data_AF-A0A4R6F0D2-F1
#
_entry.id   AF-A0A4R6F0D2-F1
#
_cell.length_a   1.000
_cell.length_b   1.000
_cell.length_c   1.000
_cell.angle_alpha   90.00
_cell.angle_beta   90.00
_cell.angle_gamma   90.00
#
_symmetry.space_group_name_H-M   'P 1'
#
loop_
_entity.id
_entity.type
_entity.pdbx_description
1 polymer ?
#
loop_
_entity_poly.entity_id
_entity_poly.type
_entity_poly.pdbx_seq_one_letter_code
_entity_poly.pdbx_strand_id
1 'polypeptide(L)'
;MKSSVRPLALLVGLVCCTAHAADKSLSTPHLTGIDNFRDVAGITRAYSTANDGVMRAGVFYRSNALTPQDDDLSVLEQLQVKTVIDLRSPAEVAAQADTLPANSKYVNVDLIGNNGAFVIDLSKMTVKDVDTMMEDGERSFVTTPYARQGLGDVFRELANADDAALFHCTAGKDRTGWVSAVLQTIAGVSHDDIVANYLATNDYTAERVNATLAVLPASMRETYGALMGVRANWLQAGLDQVVSSYGSMDNYLKEGLGLDQATIYVLRGKMVRYLTLPGQSDFSGNAADGASLLNALQDSPLSGHDTAYNYFLQSAIDQGTLSDVEKQVGGQVHADASSYLLRQPSRLYDSLAPVISGQGMQNEQSLVWLQGQSGYLGTDGSNDASSSNEHTNGAMVGATYRFTDRSAVNGGVGYSHGSVSAAGGDVKTNTTQMSLGARYALNSLDEGPWVGLQGSAGYIDYQSDRHLGGGLGTAQGDTDGGYYSGRASVGWLANAATLSLAPAIGVQVTHLNIDSFKESGSELAMDMSGVNETQTSLTADLGINILPQAVGNWSLTPGIALGYERMLNDASTDSHGTLYGIGVDQTSAYGSKNLYKAGVQLSAHYRSVTVSTRVNYLTADTHSDGVSGLLDVAVAF
;
A
#
# COMPACT_ATOMS: atom_id res chain seq x y z
N MET A 1 -27.44 4.42 31.99
CA MET A 1 -26.46 5.40 32.51
C MET A 1 -25.26 4.68 33.09
N LYS A 2 -24.30 4.33 32.24
CA LYS A 2 -22.90 4.10 32.58
C LYS A 2 -22.13 4.77 31.43
N SER A 3 -21.43 5.83 31.76
CA SER A 3 -20.62 6.62 30.84
C SER A 3 -19.51 5.75 30.27
N SER A 4 -19.57 5.43 28.98
CA SER A 4 -18.41 4.92 28.26
C SER A 4 -17.44 6.08 28.08
N VAL A 5 -16.46 6.11 28.99
CA VAL A 5 -15.23 6.86 28.82
C VAL A 5 -14.59 6.33 27.54
N ARG A 6 -14.57 7.17 26.49
CA ARG A 6 -13.66 7.00 25.36
C ARG A 6 -12.28 6.74 25.94
N PRO A 7 -11.56 5.65 25.60
CA PRO A 7 -10.14 5.69 25.77
C PRO A 7 -9.68 6.74 24.78
N LEU A 8 -9.40 7.94 25.31
CA LEU A 8 -8.50 8.88 24.68
C LEU A 8 -7.16 8.14 24.66
N ALA A 9 -6.97 7.29 23.64
CA ALA A 9 -5.68 6.74 23.31
C ALA A 9 -4.84 7.96 22.99
N LEU A 10 -4.00 8.28 23.97
CA LEU A 10 -3.09 9.38 23.98
C LEU A 10 -2.25 9.25 22.70
N LEU A 11 -2.52 10.13 21.73
CA LEU A 11 -1.68 10.39 20.58
C LEU A 11 -0.38 11.05 21.09
N VAL A 12 0.41 10.31 21.84
CA VAL A 12 1.72 10.70 22.35
C VAL A 12 2.63 9.54 22.01
N GLY A 13 3.31 9.69 20.88
CA GLY A 13 4.33 8.74 20.48
C GLY A 13 4.62 8.60 19.01
N LEU A 14 4.25 9.51 18.11
CA LEU A 14 4.89 9.60 16.78
C LEU A 14 4.68 10.95 16.08
N VAL A 15 4.78 12.07 16.82
CA VAL A 15 4.94 13.41 16.21
C VAL A 15 6.18 14.05 16.80
N CYS A 16 7.34 13.46 16.50
CA CYS A 16 8.62 14.14 16.57
C CYS A 16 9.63 13.42 15.69
N CYS A 17 9.41 13.41 14.37
CA CYS A 17 10.48 13.21 13.39
C CYS A 17 10.24 13.98 12.07
N THR A 18 9.19 14.78 11.96
CA THR A 18 8.82 15.49 10.71
C THR A 18 9.47 16.86 10.54
N ALA A 19 10.54 17.17 11.30
CA ALA A 19 11.26 18.45 11.15
C ALA A 19 12.79 18.37 11.38
N HIS A 20 13.40 17.18 11.43
CA HIS A 20 14.81 17.03 11.84
C HIS A 20 15.70 16.20 10.90
N ALA A 21 15.22 15.80 9.71
CA ALA A 21 16.08 15.08 8.77
C ALA A 21 17.05 16.00 7.99
N ALA A 22 16.66 17.25 7.71
CA ALA A 22 17.49 18.20 6.97
C ALA A 22 18.64 18.82 7.80
N ASP A 23 18.64 18.63 9.13
CA ASP A 23 19.59 19.26 10.06
C ASP A 23 20.42 18.22 10.84
N LYS A 24 20.55 17.00 10.31
CA LYS A 24 21.55 16.07 10.82
C LYS A 24 22.92 16.53 10.33
N SER A 25 23.70 17.10 11.25
CA SER A 25 25.13 17.30 11.04
C SER A 25 25.77 15.98 10.60
N LEU A 26 26.45 15.97 9.46
CA LEU A 26 27.32 14.86 9.09
C LEU A 26 28.61 15.00 9.88
N SER A 27 28.99 13.95 10.59
CA SER A 27 30.24 13.88 11.34
C SER A 27 31.10 12.74 10.81
N THR A 28 31.38 12.76 9.51
CA THR A 28 32.29 11.78 8.92
C THR A 28 33.71 12.01 9.45
N PRO A 29 34.36 11.00 10.06
CA PRO A 29 35.69 11.18 10.65
C PRO A 29 36.74 11.54 9.60
N HIS A 30 37.71 12.38 9.98
CA HIS A 30 38.94 12.57 9.20
C HIS A 30 39.91 11.42 9.50
N LEU A 31 40.45 10.81 8.45
CA LEU A 31 41.36 9.67 8.55
C LEU A 31 42.79 10.11 8.22
N THR A 32 43.75 9.79 9.09
CA THR A 32 45.12 10.29 9.00
C THR A 32 45.84 9.79 7.76
N GLY A 33 45.72 8.48 7.48
CA GLY A 33 46.33 7.82 6.33
C GLY A 33 45.49 7.90 5.05
N ILE A 34 44.26 8.40 5.15
CA ILE A 34 43.26 8.41 4.09
C ILE A 34 42.62 9.81 4.02
N ASP A 35 43.47 10.81 3.79
CA ASP A 35 43.16 12.25 3.89
C ASP A 35 41.95 12.72 3.08
N ASN A 36 41.58 12.03 2.00
CA ASN A 36 40.46 12.39 1.13
C ASN A 36 39.19 11.55 1.40
N PHE A 37 39.15 10.82 2.52
CA PHE A 37 37.99 10.05 2.97
C PHE A 37 36.83 10.96 3.38
N ARG A 38 35.64 10.73 2.80
CA ARG A 38 34.38 11.37 3.22
C ARG A 38 33.14 10.62 2.72
N ASP A 39 31.99 11.00 3.27
CA ASP A 39 30.68 10.50 2.85
C ASP A 39 30.25 11.19 1.53
N VAL A 40 29.65 10.43 0.62
CA VAL A 40 29.11 10.96 -0.64
C VAL A 40 27.85 11.80 -0.39
N ALA A 41 27.13 11.54 0.71
CA ALA A 41 25.91 12.23 1.10
C ALA A 41 26.13 13.70 1.47
N GLY A 42 27.36 14.12 1.80
CA GLY A 42 27.67 15.49 2.14
C GLY A 42 28.98 15.69 2.91
N ILE A 43 29.29 16.95 3.20
CA ILE A 43 30.51 17.33 3.94
C ILE A 43 30.18 17.59 5.42
N THR A 44 29.40 18.64 5.69
CA THR A 44 28.99 19.04 7.05
C THR A 44 27.53 18.71 7.36
N ARG A 45 26.71 18.51 6.32
CA ARG A 45 25.30 18.13 6.38
C ARG A 45 24.97 17.30 5.15
N ALA A 46 23.95 16.45 5.26
CA ALA A 46 23.45 15.70 4.12
C ALA A 46 22.87 16.65 3.06
N TYR A 47 23.12 16.37 1.79
CA TYR A 47 22.59 17.15 0.69
C TYR A 47 21.08 16.94 0.56
N SER A 48 20.37 18.04 0.34
CA SER A 48 19.00 17.99 -0.17
C SER A 48 19.00 17.55 -1.63
N THR A 49 17.94 16.88 -2.03
CA THR A 49 17.75 16.39 -3.39
C THR A 49 16.48 16.95 -4.00
N ALA A 50 16.30 16.76 -5.30
CA ALA A 50 15.00 16.92 -5.94
C ALA A 50 13.91 16.10 -5.23
N ASN A 51 12.65 16.50 -5.44
CA ASN A 51 11.44 15.86 -4.91
C ASN A 51 11.40 15.77 -3.37
N ASP A 52 11.86 16.83 -2.69
CA ASP A 52 11.84 16.93 -1.21
C ASP A 52 12.57 15.76 -0.52
N GLY A 53 13.69 15.32 -1.11
CA GLY A 53 14.52 14.27 -0.56
C GLY A 53 15.78 14.78 0.13
N VAL A 54 16.39 13.91 0.92
CA VAL A 54 17.68 14.11 1.57
C VAL A 54 18.54 12.87 1.38
N MET A 55 19.83 13.06 1.12
CA MET A 55 20.76 11.95 1.01
C MET A 55 20.94 11.21 2.33
N ARG A 56 20.99 9.88 2.27
CA ARG A 56 21.27 8.99 3.40
C ARG A 56 22.77 8.92 3.64
N ALA A 57 23.18 9.27 4.85
CA ALA A 57 24.56 9.12 5.31
C ALA A 57 24.91 7.65 5.51
N GLY A 58 26.19 7.31 5.39
CA GLY A 58 26.73 5.99 5.67
C GLY A 58 26.42 4.92 4.64
N VAL A 59 25.99 5.33 3.44
CA VAL A 59 25.68 4.41 2.34
C VAL A 59 26.91 4.22 1.46
N PHE A 60 27.45 5.33 0.94
CA PHE A 60 28.62 5.31 0.07
C PHE A 60 29.68 6.29 0.56
N TYR A 61 30.91 5.79 0.66
CA TYR A 61 32.09 6.57 1.00
C TYR A 61 33.03 6.68 -0.18
N ARG A 62 33.75 7.79 -0.25
CA ARG A 62 34.81 8.03 -1.24
C ARG A 62 36.13 8.27 -0.53
N SER A 63 37.24 7.86 -1.14
CA SER A 63 38.58 8.14 -0.58
C SER A 63 39.72 8.13 -1.60
N ASN A 64 40.95 8.42 -1.13
CA ASN A 64 42.21 8.02 -1.76
C ASN A 64 42.55 6.56 -1.44
N ALA A 65 43.70 6.07 -1.93
CA ALA A 65 44.19 4.72 -1.67
C ALA A 65 44.19 4.40 -0.17
N LEU A 66 43.87 3.15 0.18
CA LEU A 66 43.69 2.75 1.57
C LEU A 66 45.05 2.43 2.20
N THR A 67 45.73 3.49 2.64
CA THR A 67 46.95 3.44 3.45
C THR A 67 46.68 3.92 4.87
N PRO A 68 45.82 3.20 5.62
CA PRO A 68 45.39 3.61 6.95
C PRO A 68 46.58 3.81 7.90
N GLN A 69 46.46 4.81 8.75
CA GLN A 69 47.34 5.06 9.89
C GLN A 69 46.51 5.08 11.17
N ASP A 70 47.16 4.99 12.33
CA ASP A 70 46.50 5.07 13.64
C ASP A 70 45.25 4.16 13.75
N ASP A 71 44.07 4.74 14.00
CA ASP A 71 42.80 4.03 14.17
C ASP A 71 41.93 4.00 12.91
N ASP A 72 42.44 4.43 11.74
CA ASP A 72 41.69 4.53 10.48
C ASP A 72 40.93 3.23 10.13
N LEU A 73 41.59 2.06 10.26
CA LEU A 73 40.95 0.77 10.00
C LEU A 73 39.78 0.49 10.94
N SER A 74 39.95 0.82 12.23
CA SER A 74 38.89 0.65 13.22
C SER A 74 37.70 1.57 12.92
N VAL A 75 37.95 2.78 12.41
CA VAL A 75 36.90 3.69 11.98
C VAL A 75 36.14 3.12 10.77
N LEU A 76 36.83 2.64 9.74
CA LEU A 76 36.17 2.02 8.57
C LEU A 76 35.31 0.79 8.96
N GLU A 77 35.80 -0.02 9.91
CA GLU A 77 35.05 -1.16 10.44
C GLU A 77 33.81 -0.73 11.25
N GLN A 78 33.90 0.34 12.05
CA GLN A 78 32.77 0.90 12.78
C GLN A 78 31.69 1.46 11.85
N LEU A 79 32.12 2.10 10.75
CA LEU A 79 31.23 2.60 9.69
C LEU A 79 30.62 1.48 8.83
N GLN A 80 30.91 0.21 9.15
CA GLN A 80 30.42 -0.97 8.41
C GLN A 80 30.78 -0.94 6.92
N VAL A 81 31.97 -0.45 6.57
CA VAL A 81 32.46 -0.55 5.19
C VAL A 81 32.76 -2.02 4.89
N LYS A 82 31.86 -2.68 4.14
CA LYS A 82 31.98 -4.10 3.75
C LYS A 82 32.33 -4.32 2.30
N THR A 83 32.23 -3.30 1.45
CA THR A 83 32.64 -3.38 0.05
C THR A 83 33.65 -2.28 -0.25
N VAL A 84 34.81 -2.65 -0.81
CA VAL A 84 35.85 -1.73 -1.28
C VAL A 84 36.01 -1.88 -2.78
N ILE A 85 35.72 -0.82 -3.52
CA ILE A 85 35.84 -0.75 -4.98
C ILE A 85 37.07 0.10 -5.33
N ASP A 86 38.10 -0.57 -5.81
CA ASP A 86 39.36 0.06 -6.20
C ASP A 86 39.35 0.39 -7.69
N LEU A 87 39.31 1.68 -8.01
CA LEU A 87 39.23 2.20 -9.38
C LEU A 87 40.60 2.28 -10.09
N ARG A 88 41.66 1.79 -9.43
CA ARG A 88 43.04 1.86 -9.91
C ARG A 88 43.33 0.81 -10.97
N SER A 89 44.29 1.13 -11.84
CA SER A 89 44.86 0.13 -12.74
C SER A 89 45.67 -0.91 -11.94
N PRO A 90 45.84 -2.14 -12.46
CA PRO A 90 46.67 -3.15 -11.79
C PRO A 90 48.10 -2.70 -11.48
N ALA A 91 48.67 -1.81 -12.30
CA ALA A 91 50.00 -1.25 -12.07
C ALA A 91 50.04 -0.29 -10.86
N GLU A 92 49.02 0.54 -10.68
CA GLU A 92 48.87 1.41 -9.50
C GLU A 92 48.67 0.58 -8.23
N VAL A 93 47.85 -0.49 -8.29
CA VAL A 93 47.64 -1.41 -7.17
C VAL A 93 48.94 -2.12 -6.78
N ALA A 94 49.74 -2.57 -7.76
CA ALA A 94 51.02 -3.21 -7.50
C ALA A 94 52.06 -2.24 -6.91
N ALA A 95 51.99 -0.95 -7.26
CA ALA A 95 52.89 0.08 -6.72
C ALA A 95 52.57 0.45 -5.27
N GLN A 96 51.29 0.40 -4.88
CA GLN A 96 50.83 0.69 -3.53
C GLN A 96 49.59 -0.15 -3.21
N ALA A 97 49.79 -1.29 -2.55
CA ALA A 97 48.69 -2.17 -2.15
C ALA A 97 47.86 -1.53 -1.02
N ASP A 98 46.55 -1.75 -1.06
CA ASP A 98 45.64 -1.33 0.02
C ASP A 98 45.80 -2.20 1.27
N THR A 99 45.54 -1.61 2.43
CA THR A 99 45.22 -2.34 3.66
C THR A 99 43.71 -2.23 3.89
N LEU A 100 43.02 -3.37 3.82
CA LEU A 100 41.56 -3.42 3.79
C LEU A 100 40.95 -3.60 5.20
N PRO A 101 39.74 -3.07 5.46
CA PRO A 101 38.96 -3.39 6.66
C PRO A 101 38.68 -4.89 6.78
N ALA A 102 38.60 -5.42 8.00
CA ALA A 102 38.34 -6.84 8.20
C ALA A 102 36.98 -7.29 7.60
N ASN A 103 37.00 -8.45 6.95
CA ASN A 103 35.83 -9.06 6.30
C ASN A 103 35.17 -8.19 5.21
N SER A 104 35.94 -7.28 4.58
CA SER A 104 35.47 -6.54 3.41
C SER A 104 35.67 -7.32 2.12
N LYS A 105 34.70 -7.20 1.20
CA LYS A 105 34.80 -7.60 -0.20
C LYS A 105 35.65 -6.58 -0.96
N TYR A 106 36.67 -7.04 -1.65
CA TYR A 106 37.50 -6.19 -2.53
C TYR A 106 37.15 -6.44 -4.00
N VAL A 107 36.93 -5.36 -4.74
CA VAL A 107 36.65 -5.39 -6.18
C VAL A 107 37.54 -4.36 -6.87
N ASN A 108 38.45 -4.81 -7.73
CA ASN A 108 39.23 -3.90 -8.57
C ASN A 108 38.53 -3.70 -9.91
N VAL A 109 38.17 -2.44 -10.22
CA VAL A 109 37.58 -2.04 -11.50
C VAL A 109 38.46 -0.96 -12.13
N ASP A 110 39.36 -1.38 -13.01
CA ASP A 110 40.25 -0.45 -13.71
C ASP A 110 39.47 0.46 -14.67
N LEU A 111 39.51 1.77 -14.44
CA LEU A 111 38.85 2.77 -15.29
C LEU A 111 39.76 3.41 -16.35
N ILE A 112 41.07 3.16 -16.32
CA ILE A 112 42.05 3.78 -17.23
C ILE A 112 42.71 2.78 -18.19
N GLY A 113 42.62 1.49 -17.89
CA GLY A 113 43.10 0.40 -18.74
C GLY A 113 44.61 0.24 -18.71
N ASN A 114 45.12 -0.52 -19.68
CA ASN A 114 46.55 -0.71 -19.93
C ASN A 114 47.27 0.56 -20.44
N ASN A 115 46.65 1.74 -20.37
CA ASN A 115 47.30 3.04 -20.53
C ASN A 115 48.12 3.40 -19.27
N GLY A 116 48.83 2.40 -18.72
CA GLY A 116 49.59 2.47 -17.49
C GLY A 116 50.46 3.73 -17.50
N ALA A 117 50.33 4.51 -16.41
CA ALA A 117 51.06 5.73 -16.12
C ALA A 117 51.58 6.42 -17.39
N PHE A 118 50.77 7.27 -18.03
CA PHE A 118 51.33 8.30 -18.90
C PHE A 118 52.51 8.91 -18.13
N VAL A 119 53.73 8.70 -18.63
CA VAL A 119 54.91 9.33 -18.05
C VAL A 119 54.80 10.80 -18.46
N ILE A 120 54.02 11.54 -17.68
CA ILE A 120 53.80 12.96 -17.90
C ILE A 120 55.05 13.67 -17.41
N ASP A 121 55.86 14.15 -18.35
CA ASP A 121 56.98 15.01 -18.04
C ASP A 121 56.47 16.42 -17.71
N LEU A 122 56.05 16.60 -16.46
CA LEU A 122 55.49 17.86 -15.95
C LEU A 122 56.47 19.03 -16.04
N SER A 123 57.78 18.77 -16.19
CA SER A 123 58.78 19.82 -16.39
C SER A 123 58.63 20.55 -17.73
N LYS A 124 57.87 19.98 -18.67
CA LYS A 124 57.60 20.53 -20.01
C LYS A 124 56.19 21.07 -20.17
N MET A 125 55.38 21.07 -19.10
CA MET A 125 53.99 21.50 -19.15
C MET A 125 53.79 22.86 -18.47
N THR A 126 52.94 23.67 -19.08
CA THR A 126 52.34 24.84 -18.43
C THR A 126 51.12 24.43 -17.61
N VAL A 127 50.66 25.31 -16.71
CA VAL A 127 49.39 25.12 -16.00
C VAL A 127 48.21 24.95 -16.98
N LYS A 128 48.23 25.65 -18.11
CA LYS A 128 47.19 25.53 -19.14
C LYS A 128 47.20 24.15 -19.81
N ASP A 129 48.39 23.59 -20.05
CA ASP A 129 48.51 22.23 -20.59
C ASP A 129 47.95 21.20 -19.61
N VAL A 130 48.19 21.39 -18.31
CA VAL A 130 47.57 20.59 -17.25
C VAL A 130 46.05 20.74 -17.27
N ASP A 131 45.52 21.96 -17.35
CA ASP A 131 44.07 22.17 -17.44
C ASP A 131 43.45 21.40 -18.60
N THR A 132 44.03 21.54 -19.79
CA THR A 132 43.51 20.87 -21.00
C THR A 132 43.57 19.35 -20.84
N MET A 133 44.68 18.83 -20.32
CA MET A 133 44.85 17.39 -20.05
C MET A 133 43.84 16.86 -19.05
N MET A 134 43.57 17.60 -17.97
CA MET A 134 42.63 17.19 -16.93
C MET A 134 41.18 17.24 -17.42
N GLU A 135 40.80 18.28 -18.18
CA GLU A 135 39.49 18.32 -18.82
C GLU A 135 39.29 17.17 -19.82
N ASP A 136 40.31 16.84 -20.61
CA ASP A 136 40.27 15.71 -21.54
C ASP A 136 40.18 14.37 -20.80
N GLY A 137 40.83 14.26 -19.64
CA GLY A 137 40.69 13.13 -18.72
C GLY A 137 39.24 12.94 -18.25
N GLU A 138 38.59 14.00 -17.81
CA GLU A 138 37.18 13.96 -17.38
C GLU A 138 36.23 13.64 -18.55
N ARG A 139 36.47 14.21 -19.74
CA ARG A 139 35.74 13.85 -20.97
C ARG A 139 35.92 12.37 -21.35
N SER A 140 37.07 11.78 -21.01
CA SER A 140 37.38 10.39 -21.36
C SER A 140 36.48 9.38 -20.65
N PHE A 141 35.97 9.69 -19.46
CA PHE A 141 35.02 8.83 -18.75
C PHE A 141 33.72 8.63 -19.53
N VAL A 142 33.32 9.62 -20.32
CA VAL A 142 32.11 9.61 -21.14
C VAL A 142 32.35 9.05 -22.54
N THR A 143 33.51 9.32 -23.11
CA THR A 143 33.80 9.04 -24.54
C THR A 143 34.49 7.69 -24.75
N THR A 144 35.21 7.18 -23.76
CA THR A 144 36.01 5.94 -23.90
C THR A 144 35.17 4.70 -23.57
N PRO A 145 35.02 3.73 -24.49
CA PRO A 145 34.24 2.52 -24.23
C PRO A 145 34.71 1.71 -23.02
N TYR A 146 36.02 1.61 -22.80
CA TYR A 146 36.60 0.88 -21.67
C TYR A 146 36.21 1.51 -20.32
N ALA A 147 36.37 2.83 -20.18
CA ALA A 147 35.99 3.55 -18.97
C ALA A 147 34.48 3.44 -18.69
N ARG A 148 33.64 3.55 -19.73
CA ARG A 148 32.19 3.37 -19.59
C ARG A 148 31.79 1.98 -19.12
N GLN A 149 32.43 0.93 -19.66
CA GLN A 149 32.17 -0.44 -19.20
C GLN A 149 32.53 -0.59 -17.72
N GLY A 150 33.72 -0.15 -17.33
CA GLY A 150 34.15 -0.20 -15.92
C GLY A 150 33.24 0.62 -15.01
N LEU A 151 32.83 1.82 -15.42
CA LEU A 151 31.87 2.63 -14.65
C LEU A 151 30.52 1.92 -14.49
N GLY A 152 30.01 1.25 -15.54
CA GLY A 152 28.82 0.41 -15.44
C GLY A 152 28.98 -0.70 -14.39
N ASP A 153 30.15 -1.34 -14.33
CA ASP A 153 30.45 -2.38 -13.34
C ASP A 153 30.55 -1.82 -11.92
N VAL A 154 31.13 -0.62 -11.74
CA VAL A 154 31.16 0.08 -10.44
C VAL A 154 29.74 0.34 -9.94
N PHE A 155 28.86 0.90 -10.77
CA PHE A 155 27.49 1.21 -10.34
C PHE A 155 26.65 -0.04 -10.05
N ARG A 156 26.86 -1.13 -10.79
CA ARG A 156 26.24 -2.43 -10.47
C ARG A 156 26.75 -2.99 -9.15
N GLU A 157 28.05 -2.90 -8.87
CA GLU A 157 28.63 -3.34 -7.60
C GLU A 157 28.11 -2.52 -6.42
N LEU A 158 27.98 -1.19 -6.58
CA LEU A 158 27.38 -0.32 -5.57
C LEU A 158 25.89 -0.62 -5.35
N ALA A 159 25.13 -0.91 -6.42
CA ALA A 159 23.72 -1.30 -6.31
C ALA A 159 23.53 -2.64 -5.58
N ASN A 160 24.47 -3.57 -5.76
CA ASN A 160 24.45 -4.90 -5.13
C ASN A 160 25.06 -4.94 -3.72
N ALA A 161 25.62 -3.82 -3.23
CA ALA A 161 26.17 -3.76 -1.88
C ALA A 161 25.04 -3.68 -0.84
N ASP A 162 24.97 -4.66 0.06
CA ASP A 162 23.98 -4.68 1.16
C ASP A 162 24.34 -3.69 2.28
N ASP A 163 25.63 -3.55 2.56
CA ASP A 163 26.20 -2.65 3.57
C ASP A 163 26.92 -1.45 2.93
N ALA A 164 27.53 -0.60 3.76
CA ALA A 164 28.27 0.57 3.28
C ALA A 164 29.41 0.17 2.33
N ALA A 165 29.49 0.86 1.19
CA ALA A 165 30.53 0.65 0.20
C ALA A 165 31.45 1.87 0.09
N LEU A 166 32.75 1.61 -0.04
CA LEU A 166 33.77 2.61 -0.28
C LEU A 166 34.32 2.43 -1.69
N PHE A 167 34.45 3.52 -2.45
CA PHE A 167 35.17 3.51 -3.71
C PHE A 167 36.31 4.52 -3.71
N HIS A 168 37.44 4.16 -4.31
CA HIS A 168 38.63 5.00 -4.27
C HIS A 168 39.48 4.88 -5.53
N CYS A 169 40.38 5.83 -5.70
CA CYS A 169 41.50 5.73 -6.62
C CYS A 169 42.78 6.18 -5.90
N THR A 170 43.88 6.42 -6.61
CA THR A 170 45.16 6.79 -5.99
C THR A 170 45.05 8.03 -5.08
N ALA A 171 44.61 9.16 -5.62
CA ALA A 171 44.45 10.40 -4.85
C ALA A 171 43.01 10.67 -4.37
N GLY A 172 42.05 9.86 -4.82
CA GLY A 172 40.63 10.07 -4.54
C GLY A 172 40.02 11.28 -5.26
N LYS A 173 40.66 11.77 -6.34
CA LYS A 173 40.30 13.02 -7.02
C LYS A 173 39.45 12.82 -8.29
N ASP A 174 40.00 12.24 -9.37
CA ASP A 174 39.36 12.23 -10.71
C ASP A 174 38.33 11.09 -10.83
N ARG A 175 38.79 9.84 -10.94
CA ARG A 175 37.92 8.64 -11.02
C ARG A 175 36.89 8.60 -9.89
N THR A 176 37.35 8.86 -8.67
CA THR A 176 36.50 8.94 -7.48
C THR A 176 35.57 10.16 -7.52
N GLY A 177 36.04 11.30 -8.01
CA GLY A 177 35.23 12.51 -8.18
C GLY A 177 34.10 12.30 -9.17
N TRP A 178 34.39 11.69 -10.31
CA TRP A 178 33.43 11.37 -11.34
C TRP A 178 32.34 10.40 -10.83
N VAL A 179 32.73 9.29 -10.19
CA VAL A 179 31.75 8.36 -9.59
C VAL A 179 30.86 9.07 -8.56
N SER A 180 31.46 9.91 -7.70
CA SER A 180 30.70 10.67 -6.70
C SER A 180 29.70 11.65 -7.33
N ALA A 181 30.12 12.38 -8.37
CA ALA A 181 29.28 13.34 -9.08
C ALA A 181 28.09 12.65 -9.78
N VAL A 182 28.32 11.48 -10.37
CA VAL A 182 27.26 10.67 -10.99
C VAL A 182 26.28 10.14 -9.93
N LEU A 183 26.76 9.61 -8.79
CA LEU A 183 25.89 9.18 -7.68
C LEU A 183 25.02 10.33 -7.15
N GLN A 184 25.63 11.50 -6.92
CA GLN A 184 24.90 12.68 -6.46
C GLN A 184 23.89 13.17 -7.50
N THR A 185 24.19 13.02 -8.80
CA THR A 185 23.21 13.31 -9.87
C THR A 185 22.05 12.31 -9.88
N ILE A 186 22.30 11.01 -9.69
CA ILE A 186 21.25 9.99 -9.54
C ILE A 186 20.34 10.30 -8.35
N ALA A 187 20.94 10.76 -7.25
CA ALA A 187 20.22 11.18 -6.04
C ALA A 187 19.42 12.47 -6.26
N GLY A 188 19.73 13.28 -7.27
CA GLY A 188 19.06 14.55 -7.56
C GLY A 188 19.61 15.75 -6.77
N VAL A 189 20.88 15.69 -6.36
CA VAL A 189 21.59 16.80 -5.71
C VAL A 189 21.80 17.96 -6.69
N SER A 190 21.82 19.20 -6.17
CA SER A 190 22.05 20.39 -6.98
C SER A 190 23.44 20.38 -7.65
N HIS A 191 23.55 20.96 -8.84
CA HIS A 191 24.83 21.07 -9.54
C HIS A 191 25.90 21.81 -8.70
N ASP A 192 25.51 22.88 -8.00
CA ASP A 192 26.41 23.66 -7.17
C ASP A 192 26.98 22.83 -6.00
N ASP A 193 26.15 22.01 -5.36
CA ASP A 193 26.58 21.11 -4.28
C ASP A 193 27.51 20.00 -4.80
N ILE A 194 27.25 19.46 -6.00
CA ILE A 194 28.12 18.47 -6.66
C ILE A 194 29.51 19.06 -6.91
N VAL A 195 29.58 20.27 -7.50
CA VAL A 195 30.84 20.96 -7.77
C VAL A 195 31.56 21.31 -6.46
N ALA A 196 30.83 21.78 -5.45
CA ALA A 196 31.41 22.05 -4.13
C ALA A 196 31.98 20.78 -3.48
N ASN A 197 31.29 19.64 -3.58
CA ASN A 197 31.78 18.35 -3.08
C ASN A 197 33.07 17.90 -3.77
N TYR A 198 33.14 18.11 -5.09
CA TYR A 198 34.33 17.82 -5.88
C TYR A 198 35.51 18.69 -5.43
N LEU A 199 35.30 20.01 -5.34
CA LEU A 199 36.31 20.99 -4.95
C LEU A 199 36.83 20.82 -3.52
N ALA A 200 36.02 20.26 -2.62
CA ALA A 200 36.45 19.96 -1.24
C ALA A 200 37.69 19.05 -1.18
N THR A 201 37.98 18.30 -2.24
CA THR A 201 39.24 17.55 -2.38
C THR A 201 40.48 18.42 -2.13
N ASN A 202 40.45 19.70 -2.54
CA ASN A 202 41.56 20.63 -2.32
C ASN A 202 41.80 20.92 -0.84
N ASP A 203 40.73 20.99 -0.04
CA ASP A 203 40.83 21.24 1.39
C ASP A 203 41.27 19.99 2.14
N TYR A 204 40.65 18.85 1.84
CA TYR A 204 40.96 17.56 2.46
C TYR A 204 42.41 17.12 2.23
N THR A 205 42.97 17.42 1.05
CA THR A 205 44.33 17.00 0.68
C THR A 205 45.39 18.09 0.86
N ALA A 206 45.00 19.27 1.36
CA ALA A 206 45.86 20.46 1.41
C ALA A 206 47.19 20.19 2.13
N GLU A 207 47.17 19.48 3.25
CA GLU A 207 48.37 19.18 4.04
C GLU A 207 49.37 18.35 3.23
N ARG A 208 48.93 17.22 2.65
CA ARG A 208 49.75 16.35 1.81
C ARG A 208 50.29 17.08 0.58
N VAL A 209 49.44 17.86 -0.08
CA VAL A 209 49.84 18.65 -1.27
C VAL A 209 50.91 19.67 -0.88
N ASN A 210 50.69 20.46 0.18
CA ASN A 210 51.65 21.46 0.64
C ASN A 210 52.99 20.84 1.04
N ALA A 211 52.99 19.70 1.74
CA ALA A 211 54.20 18.97 2.11
C ALA A 211 54.98 18.51 0.86
N THR A 212 54.27 18.04 -0.17
CA THR A 212 54.88 17.63 -1.45
C THR A 212 55.46 18.83 -2.21
N LEU A 213 54.73 19.94 -2.29
CA LEU A 213 55.21 21.15 -2.98
C LEU A 213 56.43 21.79 -2.30
N ALA A 214 56.56 21.65 -0.98
CA ALA A 214 57.69 22.19 -0.22
C ALA A 214 59.04 21.55 -0.61
N VAL A 215 59.03 20.27 -1.01
CA VAL A 215 60.25 19.54 -1.40
C VAL A 215 60.55 19.64 -2.91
N LEU A 216 59.64 20.19 -3.71
CA LEU A 216 59.83 20.34 -5.16
C LEU A 216 60.64 21.61 -5.52
N PRO A 217 61.43 21.56 -6.61
CA PRO A 217 62.05 22.73 -7.22
C PRO A 217 61.02 23.82 -7.54
N ALA A 218 61.37 25.08 -7.30
CA ALA A 218 60.46 26.22 -7.47
C ALA A 218 59.83 26.29 -8.88
N SER A 219 60.60 25.94 -9.91
CA SER A 219 60.16 25.93 -11.31
C SER A 219 59.06 24.90 -11.61
N MET A 220 58.85 23.91 -10.74
CA MET A 220 57.85 22.85 -10.93
C MET A 220 56.63 23.00 -9.99
N ARG A 221 56.71 23.83 -8.94
CA ARG A 221 55.66 23.92 -7.91
C ARG A 221 54.30 24.34 -8.47
N GLU A 222 54.26 25.25 -9.43
CA GLU A 222 53.00 25.75 -9.99
C GLU A 222 52.29 24.67 -10.82
N THR A 223 52.98 24.03 -11.75
CA THR A 223 52.42 22.96 -12.60
C THR A 223 52.07 21.71 -11.78
N TYR A 224 52.90 21.32 -10.80
CA TYR A 224 52.59 20.22 -9.90
C TYR A 224 51.42 20.55 -8.97
N GLY A 225 51.39 21.76 -8.41
CA GLY A 225 50.30 22.20 -7.54
C GLY A 225 48.97 22.22 -8.28
N ALA A 226 48.96 22.66 -9.53
CA ALA A 226 47.80 22.55 -10.40
C ALA A 226 47.34 21.09 -10.54
N LEU A 227 48.23 20.17 -10.93
CA LEU A 227 47.90 18.77 -11.16
C LEU A 227 47.40 18.02 -9.91
N MET A 228 47.97 18.34 -8.74
CA MET A 228 47.64 17.67 -7.48
C MET A 228 46.28 18.09 -6.91
N GLY A 229 45.78 19.28 -7.28
CA GLY A 229 44.46 19.76 -6.90
C GLY A 229 43.36 19.34 -7.87
N VAL A 230 42.21 19.99 -7.75
CA VAL A 230 41.05 19.90 -8.63
C VAL A 230 40.50 21.28 -8.95
N ARG A 231 39.87 21.43 -10.12
CA ARG A 231 39.23 22.68 -10.56
C ARG A 231 37.84 22.43 -11.15
N ALA A 232 36.93 23.39 -10.96
CA ALA A 232 35.52 23.25 -11.35
C ALA A 232 35.36 22.97 -12.86
N ASN A 233 36.15 23.64 -13.70
CA ASN A 233 36.10 23.46 -15.15
C ASN A 233 36.45 22.03 -15.60
N TRP A 234 37.22 21.27 -14.80
CA TRP A 234 37.56 19.89 -15.15
C TRP A 234 36.35 18.97 -15.00
N LEU A 235 35.67 18.99 -13.85
CA LEU A 235 34.43 18.23 -13.68
C LEU A 235 33.36 18.70 -14.67
N GLN A 236 33.25 20.01 -14.88
CA GLN A 236 32.30 20.58 -15.84
C GLN A 236 32.54 20.05 -17.25
N ALA A 237 33.79 19.89 -17.68
CA ALA A 237 34.12 19.33 -19.00
C ALA A 237 33.54 17.92 -19.20
N GLY A 238 33.58 17.07 -18.17
CA GLY A 238 32.95 15.74 -18.21
C GLY A 238 31.42 15.82 -18.23
N LEU A 239 30.82 16.68 -17.39
CA LEU A 239 29.36 16.89 -17.34
C LEU A 239 28.82 17.45 -18.67
N ASP A 240 29.52 18.41 -19.28
CA ASP A 240 29.19 18.95 -20.60
C ASP A 240 29.30 17.86 -21.68
N GLN A 241 30.29 16.96 -21.57
CA GLN A 241 30.45 15.84 -22.48
C GLN A 241 29.30 14.84 -22.37
N VAL A 242 28.75 14.61 -21.17
CA VAL A 242 27.52 13.80 -20.99
C VAL A 242 26.38 14.38 -21.80
N VAL A 243 26.12 15.69 -21.68
CA VAL A 243 25.08 16.38 -22.44
C VAL A 243 25.37 16.33 -23.95
N SER A 244 26.62 16.56 -24.36
CA SER A 244 27.01 16.54 -25.77
C SER A 244 26.88 15.15 -26.43
N SER A 245 27.17 14.07 -25.71
CA SER A 245 27.18 12.71 -26.26
C SER A 245 25.85 11.97 -26.12
N TYR A 246 25.11 12.23 -25.03
CA TYR A 246 23.90 11.46 -24.68
C TYR A 246 22.67 12.34 -24.44
N GLY A 247 22.81 13.68 -24.41
CA GLY A 247 21.73 14.63 -24.18
C GLY A 247 21.35 14.81 -22.71
N SER A 248 21.48 13.77 -21.88
CA SER A 248 21.19 13.81 -20.45
C SER A 248 22.05 12.81 -19.66
N MET A 249 22.16 13.01 -18.35
CA MET A 249 22.79 12.02 -17.46
C MET A 249 22.02 10.69 -17.46
N ASP A 250 20.69 10.71 -17.52
CA ASP A 250 19.87 9.49 -17.56
C ASP A 250 20.19 8.64 -18.81
N ASN A 251 20.29 9.27 -19.98
CA ASN A 251 20.69 8.58 -21.21
C ASN A 251 22.13 8.06 -21.12
N TYR A 252 23.04 8.80 -20.48
CA TYR A 252 24.41 8.31 -20.25
C TYR A 252 24.43 7.07 -19.34
N LEU A 253 23.65 7.04 -18.26
CA LEU A 253 23.56 5.87 -17.39
C LEU A 253 23.03 4.64 -18.15
N LYS A 254 21.99 4.82 -18.97
CA LYS A 254 21.32 3.72 -19.68
C LYS A 254 22.05 3.27 -20.93
N GLU A 255 22.31 4.20 -21.85
CA GLU A 255 22.91 3.91 -23.16
C GLU A 255 24.44 3.92 -23.11
N GLY A 256 25.01 4.80 -22.29
CA GLY A 256 26.45 4.93 -22.13
C GLY A 256 27.04 3.84 -21.23
N LEU A 257 26.50 3.66 -20.03
CA LEU A 257 27.02 2.73 -19.02
C LEU A 257 26.31 1.36 -19.03
N GLY A 258 25.20 1.24 -19.77
CA GLY A 258 24.46 -0.02 -19.87
C GLY A 258 23.76 -0.42 -18.57
N LEU A 259 23.31 0.55 -17.77
CA LEU A 259 22.51 0.29 -16.57
C LEU A 259 21.05 0.15 -16.94
N ASP A 260 20.37 -0.85 -16.39
CA ASP A 260 18.92 -0.91 -16.46
C ASP A 260 18.27 0.05 -15.45
N GLN A 261 16.96 0.30 -15.64
CA GLN A 261 16.21 1.21 -14.79
C GLN A 261 16.16 0.73 -13.33
N ALA A 262 16.07 -0.59 -13.10
CA ALA A 262 16.05 -1.18 -11.78
C ALA A 262 17.33 -0.85 -11.00
N THR A 263 18.50 -1.01 -11.61
CA THR A 263 19.80 -0.66 -11.00
C THR A 263 19.87 0.81 -10.60
N ILE A 264 19.40 1.73 -11.47
CA ILE A 264 19.36 3.17 -11.17
C ILE A 264 18.42 3.46 -9.99
N TYR A 265 17.25 2.82 -9.95
CA TYR A 265 16.30 2.94 -8.85
C TYR A 265 16.80 2.32 -7.54
N VAL A 266 17.57 1.23 -7.59
CA VAL A 266 18.24 0.67 -6.42
C VAL A 266 19.24 1.68 -5.85
N LEU A 267 20.12 2.22 -6.69
CA LEU A 267 21.10 3.24 -6.25
C LEU A 267 20.40 4.45 -5.62
N ARG A 268 19.36 4.98 -6.26
CA ARG A 268 18.60 6.12 -5.72
C ARG A 268 17.89 5.75 -4.42
N GLY A 269 17.24 4.59 -4.34
CA GLY A 269 16.55 4.10 -3.12
C GLY A 269 17.49 3.87 -1.94
N LYS A 270 18.74 3.44 -2.19
CA LYS A 270 19.81 3.38 -1.18
C LYS A 270 20.24 4.75 -0.71
N MET A 271 20.32 5.72 -1.63
CA MET A 271 20.89 7.04 -1.35
C MET A 271 19.90 8.08 -0.84
N VAL A 272 18.59 7.95 -1.08
CA VAL A 272 17.63 9.04 -0.85
C VAL A 272 16.53 8.60 0.13
N ARG A 273 16.21 9.48 1.07
CA ARG A 273 14.98 9.46 1.86
C ARG A 273 14.12 10.64 1.42
N TYR A 274 12.95 10.37 0.86
CA TYR A 274 11.97 11.42 0.54
C TYR A 274 11.21 11.82 1.80
N LEU A 275 11.17 13.10 2.16
CA LEU A 275 10.47 13.57 3.35
C LEU A 275 8.95 13.61 3.12
N THR A 276 8.56 13.95 1.90
CA THR A 276 7.18 13.94 1.41
C THR A 276 7.13 13.18 0.09
N LEU A 277 6.14 12.30 -0.08
CA LEU A 277 5.89 11.62 -1.34
C LEU A 277 5.00 12.48 -2.27
N PRO A 278 5.03 12.27 -3.60
CA PRO A 278 4.25 13.05 -4.55
C PRO A 278 2.75 13.01 -4.26
N GLY A 279 2.15 14.19 -4.08
CA GLY A 279 0.72 14.35 -3.76
C GLY A 279 0.32 13.97 -2.33
N GLN A 280 1.25 13.49 -1.50
CA GLN A 280 0.94 13.01 -0.14
C GLN A 280 0.24 14.04 0.74
N SER A 281 0.61 15.32 0.62
CA SER A 281 0.00 16.41 1.39
C SER A 281 -1.47 16.65 1.07
N ASP A 282 -1.92 16.20 -0.10
CA ASP A 282 -3.24 16.48 -0.65
C ASP A 282 -4.19 15.28 -0.46
N PHE A 283 -3.68 14.14 -0.02
CA PHE A 283 -4.48 12.94 0.22
C PHE A 283 -5.27 13.01 1.55
N SER A 284 -6.40 12.31 1.57
CA SER A 284 -7.26 12.08 2.73
C SER A 284 -7.71 10.62 2.81
N GLY A 285 -8.23 10.22 3.97
CA GLY A 285 -8.67 8.86 4.29
C GLY A 285 -7.72 7.78 3.80
N ASN A 286 -8.28 6.76 3.12
CA ASN A 286 -7.55 5.57 2.70
C ASN A 286 -6.31 5.87 1.84
N ALA A 287 -6.36 6.92 1.01
CA ALA A 287 -5.22 7.33 0.19
C ALA A 287 -4.08 7.93 1.04
N ALA A 288 -4.42 8.71 2.06
CA ALA A 288 -3.42 9.28 2.98
C ALA A 288 -2.74 8.17 3.80
N ASP A 289 -3.52 7.19 4.27
CA ASP A 289 -3.00 6.05 5.02
C ASP A 289 -2.10 5.15 4.15
N GLY A 290 -2.50 4.89 2.90
CA GLY A 290 -1.66 4.18 1.93
C GLY A 290 -0.34 4.90 1.62
N ALA A 291 -0.39 6.22 1.40
CA ALA A 291 0.82 7.02 1.20
C ALA A 291 1.71 7.08 2.44
N SER A 292 1.12 7.11 3.64
CA SER A 292 1.85 7.04 4.91
C SER A 292 2.59 5.70 5.06
N LEU A 293 1.93 4.59 4.74
CA LEU A 293 2.56 3.26 4.72
C LEU A 293 3.75 3.22 3.75
N LEU A 294 3.57 3.66 2.51
CA LEU A 294 4.65 3.72 1.52
C LEU A 294 5.82 4.59 2.01
N ASN A 295 5.51 5.73 2.64
CA ASN A 295 6.52 6.63 3.17
C ASN A 295 7.33 5.99 4.32
N ALA A 296 6.67 5.21 5.17
CA ALA A 296 7.31 4.49 6.27
C ALA A 296 8.17 3.31 5.79
N LEU A 297 7.77 2.64 4.70
CA LEU A 297 8.50 1.51 4.12
C LEU A 297 9.85 1.90 3.49
N GLN A 298 10.14 3.20 3.32
CA GLN A 298 11.46 3.66 2.83
C GLN A 298 12.62 3.23 3.72
N ASP A 299 12.36 2.90 4.99
CA ASP A 299 13.35 2.44 5.96
C ASP A 299 13.26 0.92 6.22
N SER A 300 12.59 0.19 5.33
CA SER A 300 12.47 -1.28 5.35
C SER A 300 13.44 -1.94 4.35
N PRO A 301 13.66 -3.27 4.44
CA PRO A 301 14.44 -4.02 3.44
C PRO A 301 13.89 -3.98 2.02
N LEU A 302 12.68 -3.45 1.81
CA LEU A 302 12.14 -3.27 0.46
C LEU A 302 12.81 -2.11 -0.27
N SER A 303 13.24 -1.05 0.42
CA SER A 303 13.84 0.13 -0.22
C SER A 303 15.33 -0.06 -0.49
N GLY A 304 15.82 0.42 -1.63
CA GLY A 304 17.25 0.33 -1.96
C GLY A 304 17.74 -1.09 -2.28
N HIS A 305 16.82 -1.98 -2.66
CA HIS A 305 17.08 -3.31 -3.20
C HIS A 305 16.24 -3.53 -4.45
N ASP A 306 16.57 -4.54 -5.26
CA ASP A 306 15.83 -4.88 -6.48
C ASP A 306 14.50 -5.58 -6.11
N THR A 307 13.53 -4.75 -5.73
CA THR A 307 12.20 -5.15 -5.25
C THR A 307 11.13 -4.44 -6.08
N ALA A 308 9.95 -5.05 -6.16
CA ALA A 308 8.80 -4.43 -6.83
C ALA A 308 8.40 -3.12 -6.12
N TYR A 309 8.46 -3.07 -4.79
CA TYR A 309 8.21 -1.83 -4.03
C TYR A 309 9.19 -0.71 -4.40
N ASN A 310 10.51 -0.99 -4.42
CA ASN A 310 11.49 0.03 -4.72
C ASN A 310 11.29 0.56 -6.15
N TYR A 311 11.09 -0.35 -7.10
CA TYR A 311 10.82 0.05 -8.48
C TYR A 311 9.56 0.93 -8.58
N PHE A 312 8.46 0.49 -7.96
CA PHE A 312 7.19 1.22 -7.94
C PHE A 312 7.37 2.63 -7.34
N LEU A 313 7.96 2.74 -6.16
CA LEU A 313 8.11 4.02 -5.47
C LEU A 313 8.97 4.98 -6.30
N GLN A 314 10.13 4.53 -6.78
CA GLN A 314 11.03 5.38 -7.55
C GLN A 314 10.41 5.80 -8.89
N SER A 315 9.63 4.92 -9.54
CA SER A 315 8.84 5.26 -10.72
C SER A 315 7.77 6.31 -10.41
N ALA A 316 7.10 6.22 -9.27
CA ALA A 316 6.11 7.22 -8.85
C ALA A 316 6.75 8.59 -8.57
N ILE A 317 7.96 8.61 -8.01
CA ILE A 317 8.76 9.84 -7.85
C ILE A 317 9.06 10.48 -9.21
N ASP A 318 9.53 9.70 -10.19
CA ASP A 318 9.82 10.22 -11.55
C ASP A 318 8.57 10.76 -12.25
N GLN A 319 7.43 10.12 -12.04
CA GLN A 319 6.15 10.54 -12.61
C GLN A 319 5.53 11.75 -11.87
N GLY A 320 6.00 12.05 -10.65
CA GLY A 320 5.46 13.11 -9.81
C GLY A 320 4.06 12.80 -9.27
N THR A 321 3.68 11.52 -9.15
CA THR A 321 2.36 11.11 -8.66
C THR A 321 2.40 9.70 -8.07
N LEU A 322 1.69 9.49 -6.95
CA LEU A 322 1.40 8.17 -6.39
C LEU A 322 0.12 7.52 -6.98
N SER A 323 -0.57 8.20 -7.91
CA SER A 323 -1.74 7.76 -8.71
C SER A 323 -2.52 6.54 -8.18
N ASP A 324 -3.76 6.74 -7.68
CA ASP A 324 -4.62 5.67 -7.17
C ASP A 324 -3.97 4.86 -6.02
N VAL A 325 -3.22 5.53 -5.13
CA VAL A 325 -2.47 4.87 -4.05
C VAL A 325 -3.37 4.01 -3.16
N GLU A 326 -4.62 4.42 -2.96
CA GLU A 326 -5.63 3.68 -2.21
C GLU A 326 -6.03 2.35 -2.88
N LYS A 327 -5.82 2.20 -4.19
CA LYS A 327 -6.03 0.96 -4.93
C LYS A 327 -4.79 0.08 -4.95
N GLN A 328 -3.62 0.71 -4.87
CA GLN A 328 -2.33 0.05 -4.97
C GLN A 328 -1.83 -0.45 -3.61
N VAL A 329 -2.24 0.23 -2.54
CA VAL A 329 -1.76 0.05 -1.18
C VAL A 329 -2.93 0.21 -0.21
N GLY A 330 -2.99 -0.62 0.83
CA GLY A 330 -4.08 -0.60 1.80
C GLY A 330 -4.92 -1.88 1.75
N GLY A 331 -6.15 -1.82 2.21
CA GLY A 331 -6.94 -2.99 2.59
C GLY A 331 -8.44 -2.70 2.60
N GLN A 332 -8.87 -1.60 1.96
CA GLN A 332 -10.25 -1.14 1.97
C GLN A 332 -11.26 -2.26 1.64
N VAL A 333 -10.95 -3.15 0.68
CA VAL A 333 -11.85 -4.25 0.32
C VAL A 333 -12.21 -5.15 1.51
N HIS A 334 -11.32 -5.31 2.49
CA HIS A 334 -11.60 -6.09 3.71
C HIS A 334 -12.56 -5.36 4.64
N ALA A 335 -12.43 -4.04 4.75
CA ALA A 335 -13.41 -3.21 5.45
C ALA A 335 -14.77 -3.28 4.75
N ASP A 336 -14.83 -3.09 3.43
CA ASP A 336 -16.06 -3.20 2.64
C ASP A 336 -16.71 -4.59 2.76
N ALA A 337 -15.93 -5.66 2.74
CA ALA A 337 -16.43 -7.02 2.94
C ALA A 337 -17.02 -7.24 4.33
N SER A 338 -16.39 -6.68 5.37
CA SER A 338 -16.90 -6.74 6.75
C SER A 338 -18.23 -5.98 6.88
N SER A 339 -18.28 -4.78 6.31
CA SER A 339 -19.48 -3.94 6.18
C SER A 339 -20.64 -4.73 5.53
N TYR A 340 -20.34 -5.38 4.40
CA TYR A 340 -21.27 -6.23 3.66
C TYR A 340 -21.80 -7.39 4.52
N LEU A 341 -20.92 -8.16 5.15
CA LEU A 341 -21.26 -9.34 5.94
C LEU A 341 -22.11 -9.00 7.17
N LEU A 342 -21.84 -7.89 7.85
CA LEU A 342 -22.64 -7.42 9.00
C LEU A 342 -24.10 -7.10 8.62
N ARG A 343 -24.34 -6.64 7.38
CA ARG A 343 -25.69 -6.32 6.88
C ARG A 343 -26.46 -7.51 6.32
N GLN A 344 -25.78 -8.59 5.92
CA GLN A 344 -26.41 -9.75 5.27
C GLN A 344 -27.56 -10.38 6.09
N PRO A 345 -27.46 -10.56 7.42
CA PRO A 345 -28.53 -11.19 8.19
C PRO A 345 -29.84 -10.37 8.22
N SER A 346 -29.76 -9.03 8.14
CA SER A 346 -30.95 -8.17 8.01
C SER A 346 -31.64 -8.38 6.66
N ARG A 347 -30.85 -8.37 5.57
CA ARG A 347 -31.35 -8.62 4.21
C ARG A 347 -32.00 -10.00 4.09
N LEU A 348 -31.43 -11.02 4.73
CA LEU A 348 -31.97 -12.37 4.78
C LEU A 348 -33.30 -12.46 5.54
N TYR A 349 -33.42 -11.77 6.67
CA TYR A 349 -34.69 -11.74 7.40
C TYR A 349 -35.81 -11.14 6.54
N ASP A 350 -35.53 -10.01 5.89
CA ASP A 350 -36.51 -9.30 5.07
C ASP A 350 -36.98 -10.14 3.88
N SER A 351 -36.09 -10.97 3.33
CA SER A 351 -36.43 -11.90 2.24
C SER A 351 -37.29 -13.06 2.73
N LEU A 352 -37.04 -13.59 3.93
CA LEU A 352 -37.80 -14.71 4.51
C LEU A 352 -39.16 -14.30 5.10
N ALA A 353 -39.35 -13.02 5.43
CA ALA A 353 -40.54 -12.50 6.12
C ALA A 353 -41.91 -13.00 5.59
N PRO A 354 -42.15 -13.16 4.27
CA PRO A 354 -43.42 -13.69 3.76
C PRO A 354 -43.70 -15.13 4.20
N VAL A 355 -42.70 -16.01 4.11
CA VAL A 355 -42.86 -17.47 4.28
C VAL A 355 -42.69 -17.94 5.73
N ILE A 356 -42.07 -17.14 6.59
CA ILE A 356 -41.85 -17.46 8.01
C ILE A 356 -42.96 -16.96 8.95
N SER A 357 -43.96 -16.28 8.39
CA SER A 357 -44.96 -15.53 9.15
C SER A 357 -46.02 -16.40 9.84
N GLY A 358 -46.31 -17.58 9.28
CA GLY A 358 -47.46 -18.41 9.67
C GLY A 358 -48.82 -17.86 9.22
N GLN A 359 -48.85 -16.75 8.48
CA GLN A 359 -50.08 -16.10 8.01
C GLN A 359 -50.74 -16.92 6.90
N GLY A 360 -52.07 -17.01 6.93
CA GLY A 360 -52.85 -17.76 5.95
C GLY A 360 -52.77 -19.30 6.09
N MET A 361 -52.02 -19.81 7.08
CA MET A 361 -51.94 -21.25 7.35
C MET A 361 -53.08 -21.74 8.25
N GLN A 362 -53.48 -23.01 8.14
CA GLN A 362 -54.39 -23.64 9.09
C GLN A 362 -53.66 -24.02 10.39
N ASN A 363 -54.42 -24.25 11.46
CA ASN A 363 -53.84 -24.81 12.69
C ASN A 363 -53.29 -26.20 12.41
N GLU A 364 -52.13 -26.51 12.99
CA GLU A 364 -51.40 -27.77 12.82
C GLU A 364 -50.93 -28.02 11.38
N GLN A 365 -50.85 -26.97 10.55
CA GLN A 365 -50.38 -27.06 9.18
C GLN A 365 -48.86 -26.84 9.09
N SER A 366 -48.22 -27.57 8.18
CA SER A 366 -46.82 -27.35 7.78
C SER A 366 -46.77 -26.63 6.43
N LEU A 367 -45.83 -25.70 6.30
CA LEU A 367 -45.48 -25.02 5.05
C LEU A 367 -44.00 -25.24 4.79
N VAL A 368 -43.64 -26.04 3.79
CA VAL A 368 -42.26 -26.17 3.33
C VAL A 368 -42.01 -25.12 2.25
N TRP A 369 -40.89 -24.41 2.34
CA TRP A 369 -40.55 -23.34 1.41
C TRP A 369 -39.12 -23.47 0.88
N LEU A 370 -38.95 -23.05 -0.36
CA LEU A 370 -37.67 -22.84 -1.04
C LEU A 370 -37.62 -21.37 -1.47
N GLN A 371 -36.55 -20.68 -1.08
CA GLN A 371 -36.27 -19.30 -1.43
C GLN A 371 -35.02 -19.25 -2.30
N GLY A 372 -35.06 -18.43 -3.36
CA GLY A 372 -33.90 -17.90 -4.04
C GLY A 372 -33.81 -16.38 -3.87
N GLN A 373 -32.59 -15.86 -3.69
CA GLN A 373 -32.33 -14.43 -3.56
C GLN A 373 -31.14 -13.99 -4.43
N SER A 374 -31.22 -12.76 -4.94
CA SER A 374 -30.16 -12.07 -5.65
C SER A 374 -30.17 -10.60 -5.24
N GLY A 375 -29.00 -9.97 -5.11
CA GLY A 375 -28.91 -8.57 -4.74
C GLY A 375 -27.62 -7.91 -5.22
N TYR A 376 -27.74 -6.61 -5.46
CA TYR A 376 -26.64 -5.71 -5.78
C TYR A 376 -26.78 -4.44 -4.95
N LEU A 377 -25.66 -3.91 -4.45
CA LEU A 377 -25.58 -2.58 -3.86
C LEU A 377 -24.24 -1.95 -4.28
N GLY A 378 -24.30 -0.82 -4.97
CA GLY A 378 -23.14 0.03 -5.23
C GLY A 378 -23.06 1.15 -4.21
N THR A 379 -21.84 1.56 -3.86
CA THR A 379 -21.57 2.78 -3.09
C THR A 379 -20.56 3.63 -3.85
N ASP A 380 -20.92 4.89 -4.10
CA ASP A 380 -20.03 5.85 -4.73
C ASP A 380 -18.80 6.15 -3.86
N GLY A 381 -17.69 6.49 -4.52
CA GLY A 381 -16.46 6.89 -3.83
C GLY A 381 -16.61 8.23 -3.12
N SER A 382 -15.83 8.41 -2.07
CA SER A 382 -15.71 9.66 -1.32
C SER A 382 -14.26 10.13 -1.28
N ASN A 383 -13.99 11.22 -0.56
CA ASN A 383 -12.60 11.65 -0.30
C ASN A 383 -11.85 10.68 0.61
N ASP A 384 -12.57 9.81 1.33
CA ASP A 384 -12.00 8.93 2.33
C ASP A 384 -11.87 7.47 1.85
N ALA A 385 -12.64 7.07 0.83
CA ALA A 385 -12.68 5.70 0.33
C ALA A 385 -13.05 5.63 -1.16
N SER A 386 -12.45 4.67 -1.88
CA SER A 386 -12.83 4.32 -3.26
C SER A 386 -14.26 3.76 -3.31
N SER A 387 -14.88 3.75 -4.49
CA SER A 387 -16.19 3.11 -4.67
C SER A 387 -16.16 1.61 -4.40
N SER A 388 -17.32 1.06 -4.04
CA SER A 388 -17.50 -0.34 -3.66
C SER A 388 -18.74 -0.94 -4.30
N ASN A 389 -18.65 -2.19 -4.74
CA ASN A 389 -19.74 -2.93 -5.37
C ASN A 389 -19.96 -4.27 -4.67
N GLU A 390 -21.17 -4.48 -4.16
CA GLU A 390 -21.58 -5.69 -3.46
C GLU A 390 -22.54 -6.51 -4.32
N HIS A 391 -22.32 -7.83 -4.39
CA HIS A 391 -23.26 -8.76 -4.98
C HIS A 391 -23.57 -9.88 -4.00
N THR A 392 -24.80 -10.39 -4.03
CA THR A 392 -25.25 -11.53 -3.24
C THR A 392 -26.13 -12.41 -4.08
N ASN A 393 -25.90 -13.72 -4.04
CA ASN A 393 -26.80 -14.73 -4.58
C ASN A 393 -26.95 -15.84 -3.55
N GLY A 394 -28.13 -16.43 -3.41
CA GLY A 394 -28.28 -17.52 -2.46
C GLY A 394 -29.60 -18.24 -2.57
N ALA A 395 -29.67 -19.37 -1.88
CA ALA A 395 -30.89 -20.14 -1.72
C ALA A 395 -31.03 -20.64 -0.30
N MET A 396 -32.27 -20.71 0.18
CA MET A 396 -32.61 -21.31 1.46
C MET A 396 -33.78 -22.27 1.30
N VAL A 397 -33.76 -23.34 2.08
CA VAL A 397 -34.89 -24.25 2.24
C VAL A 397 -35.27 -24.33 3.70
N GLY A 398 -36.56 -24.39 3.99
CA GLY A 398 -37.03 -24.48 5.36
C GLY A 398 -38.49 -24.85 5.46
N ALA A 399 -38.97 -24.80 6.70
CA ALA A 399 -40.36 -25.06 7.02
C ALA A 399 -40.86 -24.06 8.05
N THR A 400 -42.15 -23.76 7.94
CA THR A 400 -42.94 -23.02 8.91
C THR A 400 -44.03 -23.94 9.41
N TYR A 401 -44.27 -23.97 10.72
CA TYR A 401 -45.32 -24.77 11.34
C TYR A 401 -46.19 -23.87 12.21
N ARG A 402 -47.51 -23.91 12.00
CA ARG A 402 -48.49 -23.16 12.79
C ARG A 402 -49.07 -24.09 13.86
N PHE A 403 -48.68 -23.91 15.12
CA PHE A 403 -49.19 -24.71 16.23
C PHE A 403 -50.66 -24.39 16.53
N THR A 404 -50.96 -23.10 16.60
CA THR A 404 -52.29 -22.59 16.97
C THR A 404 -52.66 -21.40 16.10
N ASP A 405 -53.86 -20.87 16.31
CA ASP A 405 -54.29 -19.62 15.70
C ASP A 405 -53.34 -18.45 16.04
N ARG A 406 -52.56 -18.56 17.12
CA ARG A 406 -51.67 -17.52 17.66
C ARG A 406 -50.19 -17.78 17.53
N SER A 407 -49.74 -18.98 17.20
CA SER A 407 -48.31 -19.31 17.30
C SER A 407 -47.79 -20.11 16.11
N ALA A 408 -46.64 -19.68 15.62
CA ALA A 408 -45.90 -20.35 14.56
C ALA A 408 -44.41 -20.36 14.85
N VAL A 409 -43.73 -21.41 14.38
CA VAL A 409 -42.27 -21.51 14.36
C VAL A 409 -41.79 -21.72 12.95
N ASN A 410 -40.58 -21.29 12.67
CA ASN A 410 -39.91 -21.51 11.40
C ASN A 410 -38.47 -21.95 11.63
N GLY A 411 -37.94 -22.64 10.63
CA GLY A 411 -36.52 -22.99 10.58
C GLY A 411 -36.09 -23.28 9.16
N GLY A 412 -34.84 -22.96 8.84
CA GLY A 412 -34.28 -23.23 7.53
C GLY A 412 -32.77 -23.26 7.52
N VAL A 413 -32.23 -23.81 6.44
CA VAL A 413 -30.81 -23.83 6.13
C VAL A 413 -30.60 -23.33 4.71
N GLY A 414 -29.45 -22.75 4.45
CA GLY A 414 -29.17 -22.13 3.16
C GLY A 414 -27.70 -21.93 2.89
N TYR A 415 -27.47 -21.52 1.65
CA TYR A 415 -26.15 -21.22 1.13
C TYR A 415 -26.23 -19.92 0.34
N SER A 416 -25.27 -19.03 0.56
CA SER A 416 -25.12 -17.81 -0.24
C SER A 416 -23.69 -17.63 -0.71
N HIS A 417 -23.57 -17.03 -1.88
CA HIS A 417 -22.33 -16.55 -2.47
C HIS A 417 -22.39 -15.03 -2.52
N GLY A 418 -21.38 -14.38 -1.95
CA GLY A 418 -21.19 -12.95 -1.97
C GLY A 418 -19.91 -12.55 -2.67
N SER A 419 -19.91 -11.41 -3.36
CA SER A 419 -18.68 -10.79 -3.85
C SER A 419 -18.68 -9.29 -3.59
N VAL A 420 -17.53 -8.77 -3.16
CA VAL A 420 -17.31 -7.35 -2.88
C VAL A 420 -16.08 -6.90 -3.65
N SER A 421 -16.23 -5.87 -4.48
CA SER A 421 -15.13 -5.29 -5.25
C SER A 421 -14.95 -3.83 -4.85
N ALA A 422 -13.79 -3.46 -4.33
CA ALA A 422 -13.47 -2.11 -3.88
C ALA A 422 -11.95 -1.85 -3.96
N ALA A 423 -11.55 -0.64 -4.34
CA ALA A 423 -10.15 -0.20 -4.34
C ALA A 423 -9.16 -1.20 -4.99
N GLY A 424 -9.48 -1.73 -6.18
CA GLY A 424 -8.61 -2.72 -6.86
C GLY A 424 -8.59 -4.11 -6.23
N GLY A 425 -9.33 -4.34 -5.14
CA GLY A 425 -9.50 -5.63 -4.50
C GLY A 425 -10.86 -6.27 -4.75
N ASP A 426 -10.87 -7.59 -4.69
CA ASP A 426 -12.04 -8.44 -4.79
C ASP A 426 -12.06 -9.42 -3.62
N VAL A 427 -13.19 -9.51 -2.93
CA VAL A 427 -13.45 -10.49 -1.88
C VAL A 427 -14.62 -11.36 -2.29
N LYS A 428 -14.46 -12.68 -2.18
CA LYS A 428 -15.51 -13.67 -2.39
C LYS A 428 -15.82 -14.33 -1.06
N THR A 429 -17.11 -14.51 -0.80
CA THR A 429 -17.59 -15.17 0.42
C THR A 429 -18.56 -16.28 0.06
N ASN A 430 -18.41 -17.43 0.71
CA ASN A 430 -19.36 -18.53 0.66
C ASN A 430 -19.91 -18.75 2.07
N THR A 431 -21.20 -18.52 2.26
CA THR A 431 -21.82 -18.56 3.59
C THR A 431 -22.79 -19.72 3.67
N THR A 432 -22.52 -20.66 4.57
CA THR A 432 -23.47 -21.71 4.96
C THR A 432 -24.19 -21.28 6.22
N GLN A 433 -25.52 -21.15 6.15
CA GLN A 433 -26.30 -20.47 7.18
C GLN A 433 -27.54 -21.25 7.61
N MET A 434 -27.95 -21.03 8.85
CA MET A 434 -29.20 -21.52 9.41
C MET A 434 -30.00 -20.38 10.04
N SER A 435 -31.32 -20.52 10.03
CA SER A 435 -32.24 -19.59 10.69
C SER A 435 -33.29 -20.34 11.48
N LEU A 436 -33.69 -19.78 12.62
CA LEU A 436 -34.74 -20.30 13.48
C LEU A 436 -35.54 -19.13 14.04
N GLY A 437 -36.86 -19.28 14.10
CA GLY A 437 -37.70 -18.21 14.63
C GLY A 437 -39.06 -18.67 15.11
N ALA A 438 -39.71 -17.76 15.82
CA ALA A 438 -41.04 -17.94 16.34
C ALA A 438 -41.82 -16.62 16.26
N ARG A 439 -43.13 -16.73 16.03
CA ARG A 439 -44.06 -15.62 16.09
C ARG A 439 -45.24 -15.98 16.98
N TYR A 440 -45.64 -15.03 17.82
CA TYR A 440 -46.79 -15.13 18.69
C TYR A 440 -47.71 -13.92 18.51
N ALA A 441 -48.98 -14.14 18.20
CA ALA A 441 -50.00 -13.12 18.09
C ALA A 441 -50.86 -13.04 19.35
N LEU A 442 -51.25 -11.83 19.75
CA LEU A 442 -52.14 -11.63 20.91
C LEU A 442 -53.59 -12.03 20.59
N ASN A 443 -54.00 -11.88 19.34
CA ASN A 443 -55.33 -12.23 18.84
C ASN A 443 -55.28 -13.48 17.95
N SER A 444 -54.78 -13.33 16.72
CA SER A 444 -54.47 -14.43 15.80
C SER A 444 -53.33 -14.02 14.87
N LEU A 445 -52.62 -14.96 14.25
CA LEU A 445 -51.56 -14.65 13.28
C LEU A 445 -52.10 -13.91 12.05
N ASP A 446 -53.41 -14.03 11.77
CA ASP A 446 -54.08 -13.41 10.62
C ASP A 446 -54.70 -12.03 10.94
N GLU A 447 -54.69 -11.60 12.20
CA GLU A 447 -55.22 -10.30 12.61
C GLU A 447 -54.70 -9.84 13.97
N GLY A 448 -54.29 -8.58 14.05
CA GLY A 448 -53.93 -7.88 15.28
C GLY A 448 -52.44 -7.88 15.59
N PRO A 449 -52.08 -7.50 16.84
CA PRO A 449 -50.69 -7.35 17.25
C PRO A 449 -49.98 -8.70 17.43
N TRP A 450 -48.71 -8.74 17.06
CA TRP A 450 -47.82 -9.89 17.19
C TRP A 450 -46.42 -9.50 17.66
N VAL A 451 -45.73 -10.46 18.27
CA VAL A 451 -44.32 -10.40 18.64
C VAL A 451 -43.57 -11.53 17.94
N GLY A 452 -42.34 -11.28 17.51
CA GLY A 452 -41.52 -12.22 16.77
C GLY A 452 -40.07 -12.18 17.21
N LEU A 453 -39.45 -13.36 17.22
CA LEU A 453 -38.02 -13.53 17.45
C LEU A 453 -37.46 -14.36 16.29
N GLN A 454 -36.37 -13.88 15.69
CA GLN A 454 -35.60 -14.63 14.71
C GLN A 454 -34.13 -14.63 15.08
N GLY A 455 -33.53 -15.81 15.08
CA GLY A 455 -32.09 -16.01 15.15
C GLY A 455 -31.55 -16.56 13.83
N SER A 456 -30.30 -16.21 13.52
CA SER A 456 -29.54 -16.85 12.45
C SER A 456 -28.06 -16.94 12.82
N ALA A 457 -27.39 -17.93 12.25
CA ALA A 457 -25.95 -18.07 12.34
C ALA A 457 -25.42 -18.62 11.01
N GLY A 458 -24.21 -18.24 10.65
CA GLY A 458 -23.57 -18.73 9.43
C GLY A 458 -22.07 -18.89 9.59
N TYR A 459 -21.53 -19.89 8.89
CA TYR A 459 -20.11 -20.10 8.67
C TYR A 459 -19.73 -19.47 7.33
N ILE A 460 -18.61 -18.76 7.28
CA ILE A 460 -18.15 -17.97 6.14
C ILE A 460 -16.78 -18.51 5.72
N ASP A 461 -16.68 -18.93 4.46
CA ASP A 461 -15.42 -19.14 3.75
C ASP A 461 -15.10 -17.86 2.96
N TYR A 462 -13.91 -17.31 3.18
CA TYR A 462 -13.52 -15.96 2.76
C TYR A 462 -12.23 -16.00 1.95
N GLN A 463 -12.29 -15.48 0.72
CA GLN A 463 -11.13 -15.37 -0.16
C GLN A 463 -10.99 -13.96 -0.69
N SER A 464 -9.77 -13.45 -0.75
CA SER A 464 -9.48 -12.08 -1.20
C SER A 464 -8.33 -12.02 -2.19
N ASP A 465 -8.47 -11.18 -3.20
CA ASP A 465 -7.43 -10.82 -4.17
C ASP A 465 -7.35 -9.29 -4.26
N ARG A 466 -6.21 -8.68 -3.87
CA ARG A 466 -5.93 -7.25 -4.05
C ARG A 466 -4.94 -7.02 -5.19
N HIS A 467 -5.42 -6.44 -6.28
CA HIS A 467 -4.61 -6.18 -7.48
C HIS A 467 -3.91 -4.84 -7.35
N LEU A 468 -2.65 -4.86 -6.92
CA LEU A 468 -1.92 -3.66 -6.51
C LEU A 468 -1.43 -2.80 -7.68
N GLY A 469 -1.46 -3.30 -8.91
CA GLY A 469 -0.98 -2.57 -10.09
C GLY A 469 0.51 -2.21 -10.02
N GLY A 470 1.00 -1.34 -10.90
CA GLY A 470 2.35 -0.77 -10.80
C GLY A 470 3.54 -1.75 -10.81
N GLY A 471 3.33 -3.02 -11.16
CA GLY A 471 4.33 -4.08 -11.03
C GLY A 471 4.39 -4.76 -9.65
N LEU A 472 3.55 -4.36 -8.71
CA LEU A 472 3.50 -4.87 -7.33
C LEU A 472 2.81 -6.24 -7.19
N GLY A 473 2.19 -6.75 -8.26
CA GLY A 473 1.52 -8.05 -8.28
C GLY A 473 0.14 -8.04 -7.62
N THR A 474 -0.26 -9.19 -7.09
CA THR A 474 -1.55 -9.40 -6.41
C THR A 474 -1.30 -9.94 -5.02
N ALA A 475 -1.87 -9.29 -3.99
CA ALA A 475 -1.88 -9.81 -2.63
C ALA A 475 -3.14 -10.69 -2.44
N GLN A 476 -2.95 -11.95 -2.07
CA GLN A 476 -4.02 -12.95 -1.96
C GLN A 476 -4.16 -13.43 -0.52
N GLY A 477 -5.40 -13.56 -0.04
CA GLY A 477 -5.73 -14.01 1.31
C GLY A 477 -6.83 -15.06 1.31
N ASP A 478 -6.78 -15.94 2.30
CA ASP A 478 -7.75 -17.01 2.54
C ASP A 478 -7.96 -17.12 4.05
N THR A 479 -9.21 -17.10 4.49
CA THR A 479 -9.58 -17.20 5.90
C THR A 479 -11.02 -17.70 6.05
N ASP A 480 -11.44 -17.92 7.27
CA ASP A 480 -12.81 -18.29 7.60
C ASP A 480 -13.34 -17.51 8.80
N GLY A 481 -14.61 -17.73 9.09
CA GLY A 481 -15.23 -17.17 10.27
C GLY A 481 -16.72 -17.44 10.30
N GLY A 482 -17.45 -16.57 10.98
CA GLY A 482 -18.88 -16.70 11.06
C GLY A 482 -19.58 -15.49 11.65
N TYR A 483 -20.91 -15.55 11.60
CA TYR A 483 -21.75 -14.54 12.21
C TYR A 483 -22.84 -15.20 13.06
N TYR A 484 -23.35 -14.44 14.02
CA TYR A 484 -24.63 -14.71 14.66
C TYR A 484 -25.47 -13.44 14.69
N SER A 485 -26.76 -13.56 14.44
CA SER A 485 -27.68 -12.45 14.41
C SER A 485 -29.00 -12.79 15.09
N GLY A 486 -29.57 -11.82 15.79
CA GLY A 486 -30.86 -11.93 16.44
C GLY A 486 -31.70 -10.68 16.16
N ARG A 487 -32.96 -10.88 15.78
CA ARG A 487 -33.94 -9.82 15.57
C ARG A 487 -35.18 -10.06 16.41
N ALA A 488 -35.54 -9.05 17.22
CA ALA A 488 -36.79 -9.01 17.96
C ALA A 488 -37.69 -7.96 17.35
N SER A 489 -38.92 -8.35 17.01
CA SER A 489 -39.86 -7.50 16.28
C SER A 489 -41.24 -7.52 16.94
N VAL A 490 -41.92 -6.38 16.88
CA VAL A 490 -43.34 -6.26 17.16
C VAL A 490 -44.03 -5.72 15.92
N GLY A 491 -45.22 -6.21 15.63
CA GLY A 491 -45.98 -5.74 14.48
C GLY A 491 -47.47 -5.86 14.68
N TRP A 492 -48.21 -5.38 13.69
CA TRP A 492 -49.66 -5.40 13.69
C TRP A 492 -50.15 -5.79 12.30
N LEU A 493 -51.02 -6.80 12.19
CA LEU A 493 -51.71 -7.10 10.94
C LEU A 493 -53.12 -6.50 10.99
N ALA A 494 -53.40 -5.52 10.13
CA ALA A 494 -54.70 -4.88 10.01
C ALA A 494 -55.31 -5.19 8.65
N ASN A 495 -56.46 -5.86 8.65
CA ASN A 495 -57.20 -6.15 7.43
C ASN A 495 -58.30 -5.08 7.24
N ALA A 496 -58.22 -4.35 6.13
CA ALA A 496 -59.27 -3.45 5.67
C ALA A 496 -59.94 -4.04 4.42
N ALA A 497 -61.16 -3.60 4.10
CA ALA A 497 -62.04 -4.24 3.12
C ALA A 497 -61.42 -4.56 1.74
N THR A 498 -60.36 -3.85 1.31
CA THR A 498 -59.66 -4.10 0.04
C THR A 498 -58.14 -4.28 0.18
N LEU A 499 -57.57 -4.10 1.38
CA LEU A 499 -56.13 -4.10 1.61
C LEU A 499 -55.76 -4.60 3.01
N SER A 500 -54.62 -5.26 3.14
CA SER A 500 -54.00 -5.60 4.44
C SER A 500 -52.77 -4.72 4.67
N LEU A 501 -52.65 -4.15 5.87
CA LEU A 501 -51.48 -3.41 6.34
C LEU A 501 -50.74 -4.24 7.39
N ALA A 502 -49.42 -4.36 7.24
CA ALA A 502 -48.55 -5.10 8.13
C ALA A 502 -47.35 -4.24 8.58
N PRO A 503 -47.56 -3.18 9.38
CA PRO A 503 -46.45 -2.47 10.02
C PRO A 503 -45.73 -3.37 11.04
N ALA A 504 -44.41 -3.28 11.07
CA ALA A 504 -43.54 -3.91 12.07
C ALA A 504 -42.38 -2.99 12.43
N ILE A 505 -41.94 -3.06 13.67
CA ILE A 505 -40.68 -2.45 14.12
C ILE A 505 -39.86 -3.51 14.84
N GLY A 506 -38.54 -3.43 14.74
CA GLY A 506 -37.67 -4.38 15.42
C GLY A 506 -36.29 -3.84 15.73
N VAL A 507 -35.59 -4.57 16.60
CA VAL A 507 -34.18 -4.36 16.92
C VAL A 507 -33.43 -5.59 16.44
N GLN A 508 -32.37 -5.36 15.66
CA GLN A 508 -31.47 -6.41 15.21
C GLN A 508 -30.07 -6.19 15.77
N VAL A 509 -29.44 -7.29 16.17
CA VAL A 509 -28.03 -7.33 16.59
C VAL A 509 -27.35 -8.40 15.75
N THR A 510 -26.28 -8.03 15.05
CA THR A 510 -25.42 -8.95 14.30
C THR A 510 -24.02 -8.83 14.83
N HIS A 511 -23.40 -9.97 15.14
CA HIS A 511 -21.99 -10.07 15.44
C HIS A 511 -21.29 -10.83 14.33
N LEU A 512 -20.16 -10.32 13.88
CA LEU A 512 -19.30 -10.90 12.86
C LEU A 512 -17.92 -11.18 13.47
N ASN A 513 -17.43 -12.39 13.24
CA ASN A 513 -16.09 -12.80 13.58
C ASN A 513 -15.42 -13.39 12.33
N ILE A 514 -14.30 -12.83 11.89
CA ILE A 514 -13.46 -13.37 10.80
C ILE A 514 -12.05 -13.50 11.35
N ASP A 515 -11.42 -14.66 11.15
CA ASP A 515 -10.08 -14.93 11.66
C ASP A 515 -9.02 -14.06 10.97
N SER A 516 -7.98 -13.71 11.71
CA SER A 516 -6.80 -13.03 11.14
C SER A 516 -6.09 -13.93 10.14
N PHE A 517 -5.54 -13.35 9.08
CA PHE A 517 -4.85 -14.10 8.04
C PHE A 517 -3.66 -13.30 7.49
N LYS A 518 -2.79 -13.99 6.75
CA LYS A 518 -1.64 -13.39 6.09
C LYS A 518 -1.85 -13.43 4.59
N GLU A 519 -1.73 -12.29 3.93
CA GLU A 519 -1.73 -12.23 2.48
C GLU A 519 -0.42 -12.82 1.91
N SER A 520 -0.45 -13.24 0.64
CA SER A 520 0.71 -13.72 -0.10
C SER A 520 0.71 -13.25 -1.56
N GLY A 521 1.78 -13.49 -2.32
CA GLY A 521 1.82 -13.17 -3.76
C GLY A 521 2.31 -11.76 -4.13
N SER A 522 2.56 -10.89 -3.14
CA SER A 522 3.15 -9.56 -3.31
C SER A 522 4.13 -9.25 -2.18
N GLU A 523 5.12 -8.39 -2.44
CA GLU A 523 5.98 -7.80 -1.41
C GLU A 523 5.22 -6.84 -0.47
N LEU A 524 4.06 -6.35 -0.91
CA LEU A 524 3.14 -5.53 -0.11
C LEU A 524 1.97 -6.34 0.45
N ALA A 525 2.08 -7.67 0.48
CA ALA A 525 1.15 -8.54 1.17
C ALA A 525 1.23 -8.32 2.69
N MET A 526 0.08 -8.10 3.33
CA MET A 526 0.01 -7.72 4.74
C MET A 526 -0.41 -8.89 5.65
N ASP A 527 -0.01 -8.78 6.92
CA ASP A 527 -0.64 -9.53 8.01
C ASP A 527 -1.94 -8.80 8.41
N MET A 528 -3.09 -9.37 8.04
CA MET A 528 -4.41 -8.80 8.23
C MET A 528 -4.99 -9.20 9.59
N SER A 529 -5.48 -8.20 10.32
CA SER A 529 -6.15 -8.42 11.60
C SER A 529 -7.52 -9.07 11.39
N GLY A 530 -7.90 -9.95 12.31
CA GLY A 530 -9.23 -10.53 12.34
C GLY A 530 -10.30 -9.46 12.62
N VAL A 531 -11.52 -9.72 12.18
CA VAL A 531 -12.68 -8.88 12.41
C VAL A 531 -13.44 -9.43 13.61
N ASN A 532 -13.84 -8.56 14.54
CA ASN A 532 -14.64 -8.97 15.69
C ASN A 532 -15.62 -7.85 16.06
N GLU A 533 -16.67 -7.71 15.25
CA GLU A 533 -17.51 -6.53 15.22
C GLU A 533 -18.97 -6.83 15.56
N THR A 534 -19.63 -5.87 16.19
CA THR A 534 -21.07 -5.98 16.51
C THR A 534 -21.83 -4.77 16.00
N GLN A 535 -22.80 -5.04 15.12
CA GLN A 535 -23.72 -4.04 14.62
C GLN A 535 -25.10 -4.18 15.28
N THR A 536 -25.67 -3.06 15.68
CA THR A 536 -27.06 -2.98 16.17
C THR A 536 -27.84 -2.03 15.27
N SER A 537 -29.02 -2.44 14.83
CA SER A 537 -29.92 -1.61 14.02
C SER A 537 -31.36 -1.62 14.52
N LEU A 538 -32.05 -0.49 14.30
CA LEU A 538 -33.50 -0.40 14.37
C LEU A 538 -34.07 -0.63 12.98
N THR A 539 -35.20 -1.33 12.92
CA THR A 539 -35.89 -1.66 11.68
C THR A 539 -37.34 -1.22 11.77
N ALA A 540 -37.88 -0.72 10.67
CA ALA A 540 -39.29 -0.40 10.50
C ALA A 540 -39.74 -0.86 9.11
N ASP A 541 -40.71 -1.76 9.07
CA ASP A 541 -41.24 -2.35 7.86
C ASP A 541 -42.74 -2.09 7.73
N LEU A 542 -43.22 -1.95 6.51
CA LEU A 542 -44.63 -1.81 6.19
C LEU A 542 -44.96 -2.62 4.94
N GLY A 543 -45.67 -3.74 5.15
CA GLY A 543 -46.32 -4.47 4.06
C GLY A 543 -47.70 -3.90 3.75
N ILE A 544 -48.00 -3.67 2.48
CA ILE A 544 -49.31 -3.26 1.98
C ILE A 544 -49.71 -4.25 0.90
N ASN A 545 -50.68 -5.13 1.18
CA ASN A 545 -51.17 -6.09 0.19
C ASN A 545 -52.60 -5.76 -0.22
N ILE A 546 -52.89 -5.91 -1.51
CA ILE A 546 -54.25 -5.85 -2.04
C ILE A 546 -54.88 -7.23 -1.84
N LEU A 547 -56.16 -7.27 -1.49
CA LEU A 547 -56.85 -8.54 -1.28
C LEU A 547 -56.72 -9.48 -2.48
N PRO A 548 -56.66 -10.80 -2.25
CA PRO A 548 -56.46 -11.78 -3.31
C PRO A 548 -57.51 -11.65 -4.43
N GLN A 549 -57.03 -11.60 -5.68
CA GLN A 549 -57.84 -11.51 -6.89
C GLN A 549 -57.84 -12.85 -7.62
N ALA A 550 -59.02 -13.39 -7.92
CA ALA A 550 -59.14 -14.64 -8.66
C ALA A 550 -58.78 -14.42 -10.14
N VAL A 551 -57.81 -15.19 -10.64
CA VAL A 551 -57.39 -15.22 -12.05
C VAL A 551 -57.36 -16.68 -12.52
N GLY A 552 -58.46 -17.14 -13.12
CA GLY A 552 -58.64 -18.55 -13.44
C GLY A 552 -58.65 -19.41 -12.18
N ASN A 553 -57.75 -20.39 -12.10
CA ASN A 553 -57.58 -21.22 -10.90
C ASN A 553 -56.57 -20.66 -9.89
N TRP A 554 -55.98 -19.50 -10.17
CA TRP A 554 -55.00 -18.86 -9.31
C TRP A 554 -55.65 -17.74 -8.50
N SER A 555 -55.10 -17.49 -7.31
CA SER A 555 -55.40 -16.31 -6.51
C SER A 555 -54.15 -15.44 -6.43
N LEU A 556 -54.25 -14.19 -6.89
CA LEU A 556 -53.11 -13.26 -6.97
C LEU A 556 -53.22 -12.18 -5.89
N THR A 557 -52.14 -11.95 -5.16
CA THR A 557 -52.01 -10.93 -4.12
C THR A 557 -50.88 -9.98 -4.47
N PRO A 558 -51.17 -8.87 -5.17
CA PRO A 558 -50.21 -7.79 -5.37
C PRO A 558 -49.94 -7.06 -4.06
N GLY A 559 -48.73 -6.54 -3.88
CA GLY A 559 -48.39 -5.74 -2.72
C GLY A 559 -47.18 -4.84 -2.91
N ILE A 560 -46.98 -3.97 -1.94
CA ILE A 560 -45.85 -3.06 -1.80
C ILE A 560 -45.22 -3.34 -0.43
N ALA A 561 -43.89 -3.31 -0.38
CA ALA A 561 -43.12 -3.40 0.85
C ALA A 561 -42.27 -2.14 0.99
N LEU A 562 -42.39 -1.46 2.12
CA LEU A 562 -41.50 -0.36 2.50
C LEU A 562 -40.69 -0.80 3.71
N GLY A 563 -39.39 -0.48 3.72
CA GLY A 563 -38.48 -0.81 4.81
C GLY A 563 -37.55 0.36 5.11
N TYR A 564 -37.24 0.52 6.38
CA TYR A 564 -36.26 1.48 6.88
C TYR A 564 -35.40 0.80 7.93
N GLU A 565 -34.09 0.92 7.79
CA GLU A 565 -33.13 0.42 8.74
C GLU A 565 -32.19 1.54 9.18
N ARG A 566 -32.03 1.69 10.49
CA ARG A 566 -31.17 2.69 11.11
C ARG A 566 -30.12 2.02 11.98
N MET A 567 -28.85 2.18 11.62
CA MET A 567 -27.75 1.74 12.46
C MET A 567 -27.68 2.60 13.74
N LEU A 568 -27.50 1.93 14.88
CA LEU A 568 -27.33 2.57 16.18
C LEU A 568 -25.86 2.79 16.55
N ASN A 569 -24.97 1.99 15.95
CA ASN A 569 -23.53 2.06 16.14
C ASN A 569 -22.89 2.89 15.00
N ASP A 570 -21.58 2.83 14.87
CA ASP A 570 -20.89 3.39 13.71
C ASP A 570 -21.24 2.60 12.45
N ALA A 571 -21.31 3.32 11.33
CA ALA A 571 -21.85 2.80 10.08
C ALA A 571 -20.78 2.38 9.09
N SER A 572 -19.60 3.00 9.17
CA SER A 572 -18.40 2.51 8.53
C SER A 572 -17.79 1.39 9.35
N THR A 573 -17.09 0.51 8.67
CA THR A 573 -16.24 -0.52 9.27
C THR A 573 -14.81 -0.27 8.85
N ASP A 574 -13.87 -0.61 9.73
CA ASP A 574 -12.44 -0.46 9.46
C ASP A 574 -11.79 -1.83 9.31
N SER A 575 -10.66 -1.85 8.61
CA SER A 575 -9.76 -2.99 8.52
C SER A 575 -8.35 -2.55 8.87
N HIS A 576 -7.59 -3.44 9.52
CA HIS A 576 -6.22 -3.18 9.94
C HIS A 576 -5.28 -4.23 9.35
N GLY A 577 -4.26 -3.76 8.63
CA GLY A 577 -3.18 -4.59 8.11
C GLY A 577 -1.82 -4.12 8.64
N THR A 578 -0.86 -5.03 8.73
CA THR A 578 0.53 -4.68 9.07
C THR A 578 1.53 -5.26 8.09
N LEU A 579 2.61 -4.51 7.82
CA LEU A 579 3.73 -4.94 7.00
C LEU A 579 5.03 -4.41 7.62
N TYR A 580 5.99 -5.30 7.91
CA TYR A 580 7.21 -4.97 8.67
C TYR A 580 6.93 -4.25 10.01
N GLY A 581 5.79 -4.54 10.65
CA GLY A 581 5.36 -3.88 11.90
C GLY A 581 4.80 -2.47 11.71
N ILE A 582 4.67 -1.99 10.47
CA ILE A 582 4.02 -0.72 10.12
C ILE A 582 2.54 -1.02 9.84
N GLY A 583 1.64 -0.40 10.60
CA GLY A 583 0.20 -0.58 10.45
C GLY A 583 -0.41 0.36 9.41
N VAL A 584 -1.48 -0.10 8.77
CA VAL A 584 -2.36 0.70 7.92
C VAL A 584 -3.81 0.38 8.26
N ASP A 585 -4.58 1.42 8.53
CA ASP A 585 -6.02 1.35 8.76
C ASP A 585 -6.75 1.81 7.50
N GLN A 586 -7.88 1.18 7.20
CA GLN A 586 -8.66 1.46 6.00
C GLN A 586 -10.14 1.32 6.29
N THR A 587 -10.92 2.31 5.85
CA THR A 587 -12.36 2.42 6.11
C THR A 587 -13.17 2.02 4.89
N SER A 588 -14.32 1.36 5.11
CA SER A 588 -15.24 0.95 4.04
C SER A 588 -15.90 2.12 3.33
N ALA A 589 -16.20 1.97 2.03
CA ALA A 589 -16.95 2.97 1.27
C ALA A 589 -18.38 3.15 1.82
N TYR A 590 -19.05 2.04 2.15
CA TYR A 590 -20.36 2.09 2.78
C TYR A 590 -20.23 2.61 4.21
N GLY A 591 -20.83 3.77 4.48
CA GLY A 591 -20.81 4.43 5.80
C GLY A 591 -22.17 5.00 6.22
N SER A 592 -23.27 4.56 5.62
CA SER A 592 -24.59 5.13 5.89
C SER A 592 -25.25 4.55 7.13
N LYS A 593 -25.73 5.42 8.02
CA LYS A 593 -26.58 5.03 9.17
C LYS A 593 -28.02 4.72 8.77
N ASN A 594 -28.46 5.11 7.57
CA ASN A 594 -29.83 4.98 7.13
C ASN A 594 -29.89 4.18 5.82
N LEU A 595 -30.73 3.15 5.78
CA LEU A 595 -31.02 2.37 4.59
C LEU A 595 -32.53 2.35 4.38
N TYR A 596 -32.96 2.75 3.18
CA TYR A 596 -34.34 2.77 2.76
C TYR A 596 -34.57 1.68 1.71
N LYS A 597 -35.72 1.00 1.82
CA LYS A 597 -36.10 -0.12 0.97
C LYS A 597 -37.51 0.14 0.45
N ALA A 598 -37.71 0.05 -0.86
CA ALA A 598 -39.03 0.15 -1.46
C ALA A 598 -39.17 -0.94 -2.51
N GLY A 599 -40.18 -1.80 -2.37
CA GLY A 599 -40.36 -2.95 -3.24
C GLY A 599 -41.79 -3.22 -3.63
N VAL A 600 -41.92 -3.91 -4.75
CA VAL A 600 -43.18 -4.47 -5.25
C VAL A 600 -43.13 -5.98 -5.08
N GLN A 601 -44.26 -6.57 -4.69
CA GLN A 601 -44.39 -8.01 -4.51
C GLN A 601 -45.66 -8.55 -5.17
N LEU A 602 -45.59 -9.80 -5.60
CA LEU A 602 -46.73 -10.55 -6.12
C LEU A 602 -46.67 -11.96 -5.55
N SER A 603 -47.77 -12.39 -4.93
CA SER A 603 -47.95 -13.78 -4.53
C SER A 603 -49.06 -14.42 -5.36
N ALA A 604 -48.82 -15.62 -5.86
CA ALA A 604 -49.74 -16.40 -6.65
C ALA A 604 -50.00 -17.74 -5.94
N HIS A 605 -51.25 -18.02 -5.64
CA HIS A 605 -51.67 -19.19 -4.88
C HIS A 605 -52.52 -20.12 -5.75
N TYR A 606 -52.17 -21.41 -5.75
CA TYR A 606 -52.88 -22.48 -6.45
C TYR A 606 -52.93 -23.72 -5.57
N ARG A 607 -54.11 -24.05 -5.05
CA ARG A 607 -54.34 -25.18 -4.13
C ARG A 607 -53.46 -25.09 -2.88
N SER A 608 -52.43 -25.93 -2.77
CA SER A 608 -51.48 -25.92 -1.65
C SER A 608 -50.16 -25.21 -1.99
N VAL A 609 -50.00 -24.73 -3.22
CA VAL A 609 -48.76 -24.12 -3.70
C VAL A 609 -48.90 -22.60 -3.72
N THR A 610 -47.91 -21.92 -3.16
CA THR A 610 -47.76 -20.47 -3.24
C THR A 610 -46.42 -20.15 -3.90
N VAL A 611 -46.46 -19.28 -4.90
CA VAL A 611 -45.26 -18.71 -5.54
C VAL A 611 -45.27 -17.22 -5.28
N SER A 612 -44.20 -16.70 -4.67
CA SER A 612 -44.09 -15.28 -4.34
C SER A 612 -42.83 -14.69 -4.94
N THR A 613 -42.90 -13.46 -5.41
CA THR A 613 -41.74 -12.70 -5.87
C THR A 613 -41.78 -11.30 -5.29
N ARG A 614 -40.61 -10.73 -5.02
CA ARG A 614 -40.45 -9.32 -4.66
C ARG A 614 -39.19 -8.77 -5.30
N VAL A 615 -39.28 -7.52 -5.74
CA VAL A 615 -38.12 -6.73 -6.18
C VAL A 615 -38.10 -5.45 -5.35
N ASN A 616 -36.97 -5.14 -4.73
CA ASN A 616 -36.76 -3.95 -3.94
C ASN A 616 -35.70 -3.06 -4.59
N TYR A 617 -35.94 -1.76 -4.55
CA TYR A 617 -34.91 -0.73 -4.66
C TYR A 617 -34.37 -0.41 -3.27
N LEU A 618 -33.05 -0.24 -3.18
CA LEU A 618 -32.30 0.08 -1.96
C LEU A 618 -31.62 1.43 -2.16
N THR A 619 -31.68 2.31 -1.15
CA THR A 619 -30.94 3.58 -1.17
C THR A 619 -30.48 3.99 0.23
N ALA A 620 -29.31 4.63 0.32
CA ALA A 620 -28.69 5.06 1.57
C ALA A 620 -28.04 6.45 1.44
N ASP A 621 -27.82 7.13 2.57
CA ASP A 621 -27.34 8.53 2.59
C ASP A 621 -25.97 8.76 1.91
N THR A 622 -25.15 7.71 1.78
CA THR A 622 -23.80 7.76 1.20
C THR A 622 -23.76 7.67 -0.33
N HIS A 623 -24.85 8.01 -1.03
CA HIS A 623 -25.02 7.73 -2.46
C HIS A 623 -24.79 6.23 -2.75
N SER A 624 -25.41 5.39 -1.94
CA SER A 624 -25.42 3.95 -2.15
C SER A 624 -26.77 3.53 -2.68
N ASP A 625 -26.81 2.88 -3.84
CA ASP A 625 -28.04 2.46 -4.49
C ASP A 625 -27.94 1.03 -5.00
N GLY A 626 -29.06 0.31 -4.94
CA GLY A 626 -29.06 -1.11 -5.20
C GLY A 626 -30.43 -1.69 -5.51
N VAL A 627 -30.43 -2.95 -5.90
CA VAL A 627 -31.62 -3.72 -6.17
C VAL A 627 -31.49 -5.09 -5.53
N SER A 628 -32.57 -5.58 -4.93
CA SER A 628 -32.66 -6.98 -4.51
C SER A 628 -33.90 -7.65 -5.09
N GLY A 629 -33.77 -8.92 -5.46
CA GLY A 629 -34.83 -9.75 -5.99
C GLY A 629 -34.93 -11.05 -5.20
N LEU A 630 -36.16 -11.51 -5.00
CA LEU A 630 -36.44 -12.78 -4.34
C LEU A 630 -37.56 -13.55 -5.05
N LEU A 631 -37.46 -14.87 -4.97
CA LEU A 631 -38.43 -15.82 -5.48
C LEU A 631 -38.62 -16.93 -4.43
N ASP A 632 -39.85 -17.06 -3.94
CA ASP A 632 -40.24 -18.09 -2.99
C ASP A 632 -41.21 -19.08 -3.65
N VAL A 633 -41.02 -20.36 -3.37
CA VAL A 633 -41.99 -21.42 -3.67
C VAL A 633 -42.30 -22.15 -2.37
N ALA A 634 -43.56 -22.19 -1.98
CA ALA A 634 -44.01 -22.79 -0.73
C ALA A 634 -45.15 -23.79 -0.98
N VAL A 635 -45.14 -24.89 -0.24
CA VAL A 635 -46.14 -25.97 -0.31
C VAL A 635 -46.68 -26.26 1.09
N ALA A 636 -47.98 -26.13 1.25
CA ALA A 636 -48.69 -26.37 2.51
C ALA A 636 -49.27 -27.80 2.55
N PHE A 637 -49.16 -28.49 3.69
CA PHE A 637 -49.75 -29.82 3.90
C PHE A 637 -50.14 -30.08 5.34
#